data_AF-A0A8S3XF78-F1
#
_entry.id   AF-A0A8S3XF78-F1
#
_cell.length_a   1.000
_cell.length_b   1.000
_cell.length_c   1.000
_cell.angle_alpha   90.00
_cell.angle_beta   90.00
_cell.angle_gamma   90.00
#
_symmetry.space_group_name_H-M   'P 1'
#
loop_
_entity.id
_entity.type
_entity.pdbx_description
1 polymer ?
#
loop_
_entity_poly.entity_id
_entity_poly.type
_entity_poly.pdbx_seq_one_letter_code
_entity_poly.pdbx_strand_id
1 'polypeptide(L)'
;MALIWKLRDYKLNLGTKLIEDNDTESDSERNPDQLKELEPKHKKRKVMIKPVPSKQRRLQKASHMPDYGPKQSRCRNKSCDKKTTVFCKRCEVYLCFVPNRNCFASFHEIVEE
;
A
#
# COMPACT_ATOMS: atom_id res chain seq x y z
N MET A 1 -24.39 -5.15 -25.54
CA MET A 1 -23.26 -4.36 -26.09
C MET A 1 -23.67 -2.94 -26.51
N ALA A 2 -24.68 -2.73 -27.36
CA ALA A 2 -25.05 -1.41 -27.88
C ALA A 2 -25.37 -0.32 -26.83
N LEU A 3 -26.00 -0.65 -25.70
CA LEU A 3 -26.34 0.34 -24.65
C LEU A 3 -25.11 0.90 -23.92
N ILE A 4 -24.05 0.09 -23.77
CA ILE A 4 -22.80 0.51 -23.11
C ILE A 4 -22.09 1.56 -23.95
N TRP A 5 -22.08 1.37 -25.28
CA TRP A 5 -21.52 2.34 -26.23
C TRP A 5 -22.34 3.64 -26.25
N LYS A 6 -23.68 3.54 -26.32
CA LYS A 6 -24.55 4.71 -26.26
C LYS A 6 -24.36 5.53 -24.97
N LEU A 7 -24.22 4.87 -23.82
CA LEU A 7 -23.98 5.55 -22.54
C LEU A 7 -22.59 6.18 -22.48
N ARG A 8 -21.57 5.51 -23.03
CA ARG A 8 -20.21 6.05 -23.13
C ARG A 8 -20.19 7.32 -23.98
N ASP A 9 -20.81 7.28 -25.16
CA ASP A 9 -20.85 8.43 -26.08
C ASP A 9 -21.65 9.58 -25.48
N TYR A 10 -22.77 9.28 -24.80
CA TYR A 10 -23.53 10.29 -24.06
C TYR A 10 -22.67 10.99 -23.00
N LYS A 11 -21.92 10.23 -22.19
CA LYS A 11 -21.04 10.79 -21.15
C LYS A 11 -19.90 11.61 -21.75
N LEU A 12 -19.31 11.16 -22.86
CA LEU A 12 -18.26 11.89 -23.55
C LEU A 12 -18.80 13.22 -24.10
N ASN A 13 -19.91 13.19 -24.82
CA ASN A 13 -20.52 14.37 -25.42
C ASN A 13 -21.02 15.38 -24.37
N LEU A 14 -21.51 14.88 -23.23
CA LEU A 14 -21.92 15.74 -22.12
C LEU A 14 -20.70 16.40 -21.46
N GLY A 15 -19.60 15.66 -21.29
CA GLY A 15 -18.35 16.19 -20.76
C GLY A 15 -17.73 17.27 -21.66
N THR A 16 -17.69 17.06 -22.98
CA THR A 16 -17.15 18.04 -23.92
C THR A 16 -17.95 19.34 -23.92
N LYS A 17 -19.28 19.26 -23.94
CA LYS A 17 -20.14 20.44 -23.88
C LYS A 17 -19.95 21.27 -22.60
N LEU A 18 -19.87 20.62 -21.45
CA LEU A 18 -19.66 21.32 -20.17
C LEU A 18 -18.30 22.02 -20.10
N ILE A 19 -17.26 21.46 -20.75
CA ILE A 19 -15.94 22.10 -20.84
C ILE A 19 -16.02 23.32 -21.75
N GLU A 20 -16.63 23.18 -22.92
CA GLU A 20 -16.83 24.26 -23.89
C GLU A 20 -17.63 25.42 -23.27
N ASP A 21 -18.74 25.13 -22.61
CA ASP A 21 -19.59 26.13 -21.94
C ASP A 21 -18.79 26.89 -20.86
N ASN A 22 -18.02 26.17 -20.03
CA ASN A 22 -17.17 26.77 -18.99
C ASN A 22 -16.01 27.60 -19.56
N ASP A 23 -15.47 27.21 -20.72
CA ASP A 23 -14.43 27.98 -21.42
C ASP A 23 -14.99 29.26 -22.05
N THR A 24 -16.26 29.24 -22.51
CA THR A 24 -16.93 30.46 -23.03
C THR A 24 -17.31 31.47 -21.95
N GLU A 25 -17.53 31.01 -20.72
CA GLU A 25 -17.95 31.86 -19.60
C GLU A 25 -16.79 32.51 -18.82
N SER A 26 -15.52 32.18 -19.09
CA SER A 26 -14.40 32.59 -18.23
C SER A 26 -13.18 33.11 -18.98
N ASP A 27 -13.20 34.40 -19.33
CA ASP A 27 -11.97 35.15 -19.64
C ASP A 27 -11.75 36.42 -18.81
N SER A 28 -12.46 36.60 -17.69
CA SER A 28 -12.23 37.77 -16.82
C SER A 28 -11.83 37.50 -15.37
N GLU A 29 -12.11 36.37 -14.72
CA GLU A 29 -11.82 36.23 -13.27
C GLU A 29 -11.41 34.81 -12.85
N ARG A 30 -10.34 34.27 -13.44
CA ARG A 30 -9.77 32.99 -12.98
C ARG A 30 -8.96 33.21 -11.70
N ASN A 31 -9.62 33.14 -10.54
CA ASN A 31 -8.95 33.24 -9.25
C ASN A 31 -8.14 31.96 -8.96
N PRO A 32 -6.81 32.03 -8.84
CA PRO A 32 -5.95 30.84 -8.70
C PRO A 32 -6.16 30.04 -7.41
N ASP A 33 -6.86 30.59 -6.41
CA ASP A 33 -7.16 29.88 -5.17
C ASP A 33 -8.36 28.92 -5.29
N GLN A 34 -9.30 29.15 -6.21
CA GLN A 34 -10.41 28.21 -6.43
C GLN A 34 -9.96 26.89 -7.09
N LEU A 35 -8.90 26.93 -7.92
CA LEU A 35 -8.38 25.72 -8.59
C LEU A 35 -7.77 24.72 -7.60
N LYS A 36 -7.16 25.20 -6.51
CA LYS A 36 -6.59 24.36 -5.43
C LYS A 36 -7.66 23.63 -4.61
N GLU A 37 -8.87 24.18 -4.53
CA GLU A 37 -9.96 23.57 -3.75
C GLU A 37 -10.59 22.37 -4.48
N LEU A 38 -10.53 22.35 -5.80
CA LEU A 38 -11.03 21.28 -6.66
C LEU A 38 -10.07 20.09 -6.77
N GLU A 39 -8.83 20.22 -6.29
CA GLU A 39 -7.90 19.10 -6.26
C GLU A 39 -8.45 17.98 -5.37
N PRO A 40 -8.50 16.72 -5.85
CA PRO A 40 -8.95 15.61 -5.03
C PRO A 40 -8.03 15.53 -3.81
N LYS A 41 -8.57 15.88 -2.64
CA LYS A 41 -7.91 15.71 -1.33
C LYS A 41 -7.79 14.21 -1.06
N HIS A 42 -6.88 13.54 -1.77
CA HIS A 42 -6.46 12.19 -1.48
C HIS A 42 -5.86 12.22 -0.08
N LYS A 43 -6.70 11.92 0.92
CA LYS A 43 -6.24 11.70 2.29
C LYS A 43 -5.20 10.61 2.21
N LYS A 44 -3.92 10.98 2.29
CA LYS A 44 -2.80 10.04 2.36
C LYS A 44 -3.11 9.16 3.57
N ARG A 45 -3.59 7.94 3.32
CA ARG A 45 -3.92 7.00 4.39
C ARG A 45 -2.61 6.80 5.15
N LYS A 46 -2.53 7.32 6.38
CA LYS A 46 -1.34 7.13 7.23
C LYS A 46 -1.22 5.62 7.43
N VAL A 47 -0.33 4.98 6.68
CA VAL A 47 -0.03 3.56 6.88
C VAL A 47 0.69 3.49 8.20
N MET A 48 0.02 2.98 9.24
CA MET A 48 0.64 2.70 10.52
C MET A 48 1.68 1.60 10.31
N ILE A 49 2.94 2.00 10.12
CA ILE A 49 4.06 1.08 10.00
C ILE A 49 4.32 0.54 11.41
N LYS A 50 3.99 -0.72 11.65
CA LYS A 50 4.46 -1.41 12.87
C LYS A 50 5.99 -1.45 12.84
N PRO A 51 6.68 -0.86 13.83
CA PRO A 51 8.13 -0.80 13.85
C PRO A 51 8.71 -2.22 13.97
N VAL A 52 9.86 -2.43 13.32
CA VAL A 52 10.60 -3.69 13.43
C VAL A 52 11.23 -3.76 14.83
N PRO A 53 11.14 -4.90 15.54
CA PRO A 53 11.77 -5.07 16.86
C PRO A 53 13.29 -4.81 16.85
N SER A 54 13.82 -4.37 17.99
CA SER A 54 15.26 -4.10 18.18
C SER A 54 16.13 -5.33 17.89
N LYS A 55 17.38 -5.12 17.43
CA LYS A 55 18.31 -6.22 17.09
C LYS A 55 18.45 -7.22 18.25
N GLN A 56 18.67 -6.73 19.46
CA GLN A 56 18.83 -7.57 20.66
C GLN A 56 17.62 -8.48 20.93
N ARG A 57 16.39 -8.01 20.66
CA ARG A 57 15.17 -8.82 20.81
C ARG A 57 15.02 -9.86 19.70
N ARG A 58 15.50 -9.55 18.48
CA ARG A 58 15.41 -10.44 17.31
C ARG A 58 16.40 -11.61 17.36
N LEU A 59 17.56 -11.41 17.98
CA LEU A 59 18.67 -12.35 18.00
C LEU A 59 18.61 -13.35 19.18
N GLN A 60 17.49 -13.42 19.90
CA GLN A 60 17.31 -14.34 21.03
C GLN A 60 17.01 -15.76 20.53
N LYS A 61 18.07 -16.47 20.12
CA LYS A 61 18.13 -17.81 19.51
C LYS A 61 16.87 -18.67 19.69
N ALA A 62 16.60 -19.15 20.90
CA ALA A 62 15.65 -20.25 21.15
C ALA A 62 14.20 -19.83 21.49
N SER A 63 13.84 -18.55 21.32
CA SER A 63 12.56 -18.03 21.83
C SER A 63 11.54 -17.67 20.74
N HIS A 64 11.88 -17.91 19.47
CA HIS A 64 11.08 -17.53 18.32
C HIS A 64 10.39 -18.77 17.72
N MET A 65 9.06 -18.79 17.75
CA MET A 65 8.24 -19.83 17.11
C MET A 65 7.41 -19.22 15.98
N PRO A 66 7.40 -19.82 14.78
CA PRO A 66 6.48 -19.42 13.71
C PRO A 66 5.05 -19.85 14.04
N ASP A 67 4.08 -19.02 13.64
CA ASP A 67 2.65 -19.36 13.66
C ASP A 67 1.93 -18.72 12.46
N TYR A 68 0.72 -19.18 12.18
CA TYR A 68 -0.12 -18.69 11.10
C TYR A 68 -1.09 -17.62 11.59
N GLY A 69 -0.97 -16.44 11.01
CA GLY A 69 -1.90 -15.35 11.24
C GLY A 69 -3.15 -15.49 10.35
N PRO A 70 -4.29 -14.89 10.77
CA PRO A 70 -5.53 -14.90 9.99
C PRO A 70 -5.45 -14.03 8.72
N LYS A 71 -4.43 -13.18 8.60
CA LYS A 71 -4.25 -12.25 7.46
C LYS A 71 -2.83 -12.35 6.91
N GLN A 72 -2.69 -12.13 5.61
CA GLN A 72 -1.38 -11.99 4.99
C GLN A 72 -0.82 -10.58 5.20
N SER A 73 0.47 -10.48 5.50
CA SER A 73 1.20 -9.22 5.53
C SER A 73 2.48 -9.32 4.70
N ARG A 74 3.07 -8.16 4.36
CA ARG A 74 4.40 -8.12 3.73
C ARG A 74 5.45 -8.64 4.71
N CYS A 75 6.36 -9.45 4.19
CA CYS A 75 7.55 -9.90 4.89
C CYS A 75 8.32 -8.68 5.41
N ARG A 76 8.83 -8.75 6.64
CA ARG A 76 9.64 -7.69 7.27
C ARG A 76 11.13 -7.85 7.04
N ASN A 77 11.57 -8.90 6.35
CA ASN A 77 12.98 -9.06 6.01
C ASN A 77 13.38 -8.06 4.91
N LYS A 78 14.56 -7.43 5.05
CA LYS A 78 15.01 -6.34 4.18
C LYS A 78 15.12 -6.73 2.71
N SER A 79 15.44 -7.99 2.42
CA SER A 79 15.64 -8.53 1.07
C SER A 79 14.38 -9.18 0.49
N CYS A 80 13.20 -8.95 1.07
CA CYS A 80 11.98 -9.66 0.68
C CYS A 80 10.74 -8.76 0.61
N ASP A 81 10.15 -8.66 -0.58
CA ASP A 81 8.90 -7.90 -0.81
C ASP A 81 7.63 -8.76 -0.85
N LYS A 82 7.77 -10.07 -0.60
CA LYS A 82 6.67 -11.04 -0.71
C LYS A 82 5.72 -10.94 0.48
N LYS A 83 4.49 -11.42 0.29
CA LYS A 83 3.51 -11.57 1.37
C LYS A 83 3.60 -12.97 1.99
N THR A 84 3.26 -13.05 3.28
CA THR A 84 3.26 -14.28 4.07
C THR A 84 2.13 -14.25 5.10
N THR A 85 1.55 -15.41 5.40
CA THR A 85 0.63 -15.63 6.53
C THR A 85 1.39 -15.96 7.81
N VAL A 86 2.64 -16.40 7.69
CA VAL A 86 3.46 -16.83 8.82
C VAL A 86 4.05 -15.62 9.54
N PHE A 87 3.98 -15.62 10.86
CA PHE A 87 4.57 -14.61 11.72
C PHE A 87 5.29 -15.24 12.92
N CYS A 88 6.25 -14.52 13.50
CA CYS A 88 6.91 -14.92 14.74
C CYS A 88 6.04 -14.50 15.94
N LYS A 89 5.64 -15.43 16.82
CA LYS A 89 4.83 -15.10 18.02
C LYS A 89 5.49 -14.06 18.92
N ARG A 90 6.80 -14.15 19.11
CA ARG A 90 7.55 -13.30 20.05
C ARG A 90 7.86 -11.91 19.49
N CYS A 91 8.09 -11.83 18.18
CA CYS A 91 8.42 -10.57 17.52
C CYS A 91 7.21 -9.88 16.87
N GLU A 92 6.10 -10.59 16.72
CA GLU A 92 4.88 -10.13 16.03
C GLU A 92 5.16 -9.61 14.61
N VAL A 93 6.16 -10.17 13.94
CA VAL A 93 6.57 -9.82 12.58
C VAL A 93 6.27 -10.96 11.63
N TYR A 94 5.79 -10.58 10.44
CA TYR A 94 5.51 -11.51 9.35
C TYR A 94 6.81 -11.82 8.58
N LEU A 95 7.15 -13.10 8.50
CA LEU A 95 8.37 -13.59 7.85
C LEU A 95 8.03 -14.82 6.99
N CYS A 96 8.69 -14.95 5.84
CA CYS A 96 8.51 -16.12 4.98
C CYS A 96 9.12 -17.36 5.65
N PHE A 97 8.35 -18.44 5.71
CA PHE A 97 8.77 -19.76 6.15
C PHE A 97 8.27 -20.82 5.16
N VAL A 98 8.97 -20.94 4.03
CA VAL A 98 8.69 -21.93 2.98
C VAL A 98 10.02 -22.48 2.43
N PRO A 99 10.05 -23.67 1.80
CA PRO A 99 11.29 -24.34 1.41
C PRO A 99 12.26 -23.48 0.59
N ASN A 100 11.74 -22.72 -0.38
CA ASN A 100 12.56 -21.89 -1.27
C ASN A 100 12.96 -20.53 -0.68
N ARG A 101 12.39 -20.12 0.48
CA ARG A 101 12.66 -18.82 1.11
C ARG A 101 12.45 -18.89 2.62
N ASN A 102 13.53 -19.02 3.37
CA ASN A 102 13.50 -19.05 4.83
C ASN A 102 13.91 -17.70 5.42
N CYS A 103 13.07 -16.68 5.24
CA CYS A 103 13.32 -15.36 5.84
C CYS A 103 13.20 -15.37 7.37
N PHE A 104 12.56 -16.39 7.95
CA PHE A 104 12.47 -16.56 9.39
C PHE A 104 13.85 -16.80 10.00
N ALA A 105 14.60 -17.77 9.48
CA ALA A 105 15.97 -18.06 9.91
C ALA A 105 16.89 -16.83 9.74
N SER A 106 16.96 -16.26 8.53
CA SER A 106 17.85 -15.12 8.26
C SER A 106 17.58 -13.87 9.09
N PHE A 107 16.36 -13.72 9.63
CA PHE A 107 15.98 -12.57 10.46
C PHE A 107 16.34 -12.75 11.94
N HIS A 108 16.49 -14.00 12.38
CA HIS A 108 16.70 -14.42 13.77
C HIS A 108 18.09 -15.02 14.03
N GLU A 109 18.83 -15.41 13.00
CA GLU A 109 20.21 -15.90 13.11
C GLU A 109 21.21 -14.75 13.35
N ILE A 110 22.17 -15.01 14.23
CA ILE A 110 23.39 -14.22 14.44
C ILE A 110 24.45 -14.85 13.52
N VAL A 111 25.10 -14.04 12.69
CA VAL A 111 26.39 -14.43 12.09
C VAL A 111 27.38 -14.48 13.25
N GLU A 112 27.75 -15.68 13.69
CA GLU A 112 28.92 -15.82 14.55
C GLU A 112 30.15 -15.68 13.63
N GLU A 113 30.92 -14.62 13.83
CA GLU A 113 32.33 -14.54 13.43
C GLU A 113 33.18 -15.14 14.56
#